data_AF-A0A8D2D701-F1
#
_entry.id   AF-A0A8D2D701-F1
#
_cell.length_a   1.000
_cell.length_b   1.000
_cell.length_c   1.000
_cell.angle_alpha   90.00
_cell.angle_beta   90.00
_cell.angle_gamma   90.00
#
_symmetry.space_group_name_H-M   'P 1'
#
loop_
_entity.id
_entity.type
_entity.pdbx_description
1 polymer ?
#
loop_
_entity_poly.entity_id
_entity_poly.type
_entity_poly.pdbx_seq_one_letter_code
_entity_poly.pdbx_strand_id
1 'polypeptide(L)'
;MTGYTPDEKLRLQQLRELRRRWLKDQELSPREPVLPPKRMWPMEAFWNKFLQDRAPWKNMAKPYAIVARKPRIFPGDTILETGEVIPPMKEFPDQHH
;
A
#
# COMPACT_ATOMS: atom_id res chain seq x y z
N MET A 1 -42.06 16.78 -34.77
CA MET A 1 -41.09 16.87 -33.66
C MET A 1 -40.64 18.32 -33.55
N THR A 2 -41.42 19.15 -32.86
CA THR A 2 -41.11 20.57 -32.70
C THR A 2 -39.99 20.69 -31.67
N GLY A 3 -38.79 21.00 -32.13
CA GLY A 3 -37.65 21.29 -31.27
C GLY A 3 -37.78 22.65 -30.58
N TYR A 4 -36.87 22.90 -29.64
CA TYR A 4 -36.81 24.13 -28.83
C TYR A 4 -36.96 25.42 -29.65
N THR A 5 -37.73 26.36 -29.12
CA THR A 5 -37.85 27.72 -29.68
C THR A 5 -36.53 28.50 -29.52
N PRO A 6 -36.30 29.58 -30.29
CA PRO A 6 -35.07 30.36 -30.21
C PRO A 6 -34.78 30.91 -28.80
N ASP A 7 -35.82 31.37 -28.10
CA ASP A 7 -35.71 31.88 -26.73
C ASP A 7 -35.41 30.78 -25.72
N GLU A 8 -36.00 29.59 -25.89
CA GLU A 8 -35.68 28.43 -25.06
C GLU A 8 -34.23 28.00 -25.24
N LYS A 9 -33.71 28.05 -26.47
CA LYS A 9 -32.29 27.76 -26.74
C LYS A 9 -31.38 28.79 -26.08
N LEU A 10 -31.72 30.08 -26.17
CA LEU A 10 -30.95 31.15 -25.53
C LEU A 10 -30.94 30.99 -24.01
N ARG A 11 -32.10 30.70 -23.41
CA ARG A 11 -32.23 30.46 -21.97
C ARG A 11 -31.45 29.23 -21.52
N LEU A 12 -31.50 28.13 -22.27
CA LEU A 12 -30.73 26.92 -21.99
C LEU A 12 -29.22 27.16 -22.09
N GLN A 13 -28.79 27.98 -23.04
CA GLN A 13 -27.39 28.39 -23.17
C GLN A 13 -26.93 29.21 -21.96
N GLN A 14 -27.72 30.20 -21.54
CA GLN A 14 -27.44 31.00 -20.35
C GLN A 14 -27.35 30.13 -19.08
N LEU A 15 -28.30 29.20 -18.90
CA LEU A 15 -28.28 28.28 -17.76
C LEU A 15 -27.07 27.32 -17.81
N ARG A 16 -26.68 26.86 -19.00
CA ARG A 16 -25.47 26.03 -19.17
C ARG A 16 -24.20 26.78 -18.79
N GLU A 17 -24.06 28.04 -19.19
CA GLU A 17 -22.90 28.86 -18.82
C GLU A 17 -22.81 29.08 -17.31
N LEU A 18 -23.92 29.44 -16.68
CA LEU A 18 -24.00 29.59 -15.23
C LEU A 18 -23.67 28.27 -14.51
N ARG A 19 -24.21 27.15 -15.01
CA ARG A 19 -23.95 25.83 -14.43
C ARG A 19 -22.48 25.42 -14.54
N ARG A 20 -21.82 25.71 -15.67
CA ARG A 20 -20.39 25.41 -15.86
C ARG A 20 -19.51 26.22 -14.92
N ARG A 21 -19.80 27.51 -14.73
CA ARG A 21 -19.08 28.37 -13.79
C ARG A 21 -19.27 27.89 -12.35
N TRP A 22 -20.51 27.61 -11.96
CA TRP A 22 -20.82 27.05 -10.64
C TRP A 22 -20.09 25.73 -10.36
N LEU A 23 -20.07 24.81 -11.32
CA LEU A 23 -19.37 23.52 -11.17
C LEU A 23 -17.85 23.71 -11.05
N LYS A 24 -17.29 24.68 -11.77
CA LYS A 24 -15.87 25.04 -11.67
C LYS A 24 -15.54 25.63 -10.29
N ASP A 25 -16.43 26.43 -9.73
CA ASP A 25 -16.25 27.01 -8.38
C ASP A 25 -16.40 25.96 -7.26
N GLN A 26 -16.98 24.78 -7.56
CA GLN A 26 -17.02 23.63 -6.65
C GLN A 26 -15.74 22.80 -6.69
N GLU A 27 -14.85 23.00 -7.66
CA GLU A 27 -13.53 22.36 -7.65
C GLU A 27 -12.70 23.00 -6.53
N LEU A 28 -12.69 22.34 -5.38
CA LEU A 28 -11.96 22.81 -4.21
C LEU A 28 -10.46 22.89 -4.54
N SER A 29 -9.84 24.03 -4.26
CA SER A 29 -8.38 24.14 -4.31
C SER A 29 -7.78 23.11 -3.34
N PRO A 30 -6.59 22.53 -3.62
CA PRO A 30 -5.91 21.61 -2.70
C PRO A 30 -5.66 22.15 -1.29
N ARG A 31 -5.89 23.46 -1.08
CA ARG A 31 -5.85 24.13 0.20
C ARG A 31 -7.12 23.84 0.99
N GLU A 32 -7.13 22.67 1.60
CA GLU A 32 -8.04 22.40 2.71
C GLU A 32 -7.75 23.39 3.86
N PRO A 33 -8.78 23.88 4.57
CA PRO A 33 -8.57 24.51 5.86
C PRO A 33 -8.13 23.42 6.85
N VAL A 34 -6.84 23.13 6.87
CA VAL A 34 -6.26 22.14 7.77
C VAL A 34 -6.30 22.74 9.18
N LEU A 35 -6.92 22.02 10.11
CA LEU A 35 -6.83 22.34 11.53
C LEU A 35 -5.35 22.43 11.93
N PRO A 36 -4.97 23.31 12.87
CA PRO A 36 -3.57 23.38 13.28
C PRO A 36 -3.10 21.98 13.71
N PRO A 37 -1.90 21.55 13.30
CA PRO A 37 -1.41 20.24 13.66
C PRO A 37 -1.39 20.09 15.17
N LYS A 38 -1.78 18.91 15.67
CA LYS A 38 -1.75 18.61 17.10
C LYS A 38 -0.32 18.85 17.63
N ARG A 39 -0.19 19.64 18.70
CA ARG A 39 1.11 19.87 19.34
C ARG A 39 1.67 18.54 19.84
N MET A 40 2.76 18.10 19.22
CA MET A 40 3.56 16.97 19.70
C MET A 40 4.47 17.46 20.82
N TRP A 41 4.76 16.58 21.78
CA TRP A 41 5.77 16.88 22.79
C TRP A 41 7.14 17.05 22.14
N PRO A 42 8.02 17.94 22.65
CA PRO A 42 9.35 18.16 22.06
C PRO A 42 10.16 16.87 21.86
N MET A 43 10.04 15.91 22.77
CA MET A 43 10.72 14.60 22.67
C MET A 43 10.17 13.73 21.53
N GLU A 44 8.86 13.77 21.32
CA GLU A 44 8.20 13.01 20.26
C GLU A 44 8.49 13.62 18.88
N ALA A 45 8.45 14.95 18.78
CA ALA A 45 8.88 15.67 17.59
C ALA A 45 10.35 15.40 17.25
N PHE A 46 11.22 15.32 18.27
CA PHE A 46 12.62 14.95 18.11
C PHE A 46 12.79 13.54 17.53
N TRP A 47 12.17 12.51 18.14
CA TRP A 47 12.30 11.14 17.65
C TRP A 47 11.72 10.95 16.23
N ASN A 48 10.58 11.59 15.93
CA ASN A 48 9.99 11.58 14.60
C ASN A 48 10.94 12.16 13.55
N LYS A 49 11.58 13.30 13.85
CA LYS A 49 12.58 13.91 12.97
C LYS A 49 13.86 13.08 12.89
N PHE A 50 14.30 12.51 14.00
CA PHE A 50 15.51 11.71 14.07
C PHE A 50 15.40 10.44 13.22
N LEU A 51 14.27 9.74 13.25
CA LEU A 51 14.04 8.49 12.50
C LEU A 51 13.64 8.71 11.03
N GLN A 52 13.30 9.94 10.62
CA GLN A 52 12.83 10.27 9.27
C GLN A 52 13.83 9.86 8.16
N ASP A 53 15.13 10.06 8.39
CA ASP A 53 16.18 9.79 7.39
C ASP A 53 16.48 8.30 7.18
N ARG A 54 15.83 7.40 7.94
CA ARG A 54 16.00 5.92 7.89
C ARG A 54 17.47 5.45 7.81
N ALA A 55 18.39 6.18 8.43
CA ALA A 55 19.80 5.83 8.37
C ALA A 55 20.01 4.40 8.90
N PRO A 56 20.87 3.57 8.25
CA PRO A 56 20.98 2.14 8.58
C PRO A 56 21.37 1.86 10.04
N TRP A 57 22.10 2.77 10.70
CA TRP A 57 22.47 2.64 12.11
C TRP A 57 21.36 3.06 13.09
N LYS A 58 20.38 3.86 12.64
CA LYS A 58 19.18 4.24 13.42
C LYS A 58 18.16 3.11 13.45
N ASN A 59 18.14 2.28 12.40
CA ASN A 59 17.35 1.07 12.36
C ASN A 59 18.16 -0.07 12.97
N MET A 60 17.66 -0.73 14.04
CA MET A 60 18.30 -1.90 14.66
C MET A 60 18.20 -3.17 13.78
N ALA A 61 18.24 -3.05 12.46
CA ALA A 61 18.30 -4.17 11.54
C ALA A 61 19.73 -4.73 11.51
N LYS A 62 20.11 -5.45 12.58
CA LYS A 62 21.40 -6.13 12.63
C LYS A 62 21.31 -7.42 11.80
N PRO A 63 22.28 -7.72 10.93
CA PRO A 63 22.35 -9.03 10.31
C PRO A 63 22.43 -10.08 11.42
N TYR A 64 21.69 -11.18 11.28
CA TYR A 64 21.59 -12.23 12.30
C TYR A 64 20.92 -11.80 13.62
N ALA A 65 20.18 -10.68 13.65
CA ALA A 65 19.35 -10.32 14.83
C ALA A 65 18.34 -11.43 15.17
N ILE A 66 17.80 -12.09 14.14
CA ILE A 66 16.91 -13.24 14.25
C ILE A 66 17.53 -14.35 13.42
N VAL A 67 17.98 -15.43 14.08
CA VAL A 67 18.47 -16.64 13.41
C VAL A 67 17.54 -17.78 13.77
N ALA A 68 16.86 -18.32 12.76
CA ALA A 68 16.07 -19.53 12.90
C ALA A 68 16.93 -20.76 12.59
N ARG A 69 16.59 -21.89 13.21
CA ARG A 69 17.17 -23.18 12.80
C ARG A 69 16.61 -23.55 11.42
N LYS A 70 17.45 -24.14 10.58
CA LYS A 70 17.00 -24.72 9.32
C LYS A 70 15.89 -25.76 9.60
N PRO A 71 14.81 -25.79 8.81
CA PRO A 71 13.74 -26.77 8.99
C PRO A 71 14.30 -28.19 8.82
N ARG A 72 13.66 -29.16 9.48
CA ARG A 72 13.93 -30.57 9.21
C ARG A 72 13.38 -30.92 7.84
N ILE A 73 14.09 -31.79 7.15
CA ILE A 73 13.83 -32.14 5.78
C ILE A 73 13.79 -33.66 5.69
N PHE A 74 12.77 -34.21 5.05
CA PHE A 74 12.52 -35.64 4.92
C PHE A 74 12.49 -36.11 3.46
N PRO A 75 12.71 -37.41 3.21
CA PRO A 75 12.52 -37.99 1.90
C PRO A 75 11.12 -37.72 1.33
N GLY A 76 11.04 -37.24 0.09
CA GLY A 76 9.79 -36.81 -0.54
C GLY A 76 9.44 -35.32 -0.37
N ASP A 77 10.11 -34.58 0.52
CA ASP A 77 9.91 -33.13 0.63
C ASP A 77 10.38 -32.42 -0.64
N THR A 78 9.71 -31.31 -1.00
CA THR A 78 10.09 -30.47 -2.15
C THR A 78 10.66 -29.14 -1.65
N ILE A 79 11.85 -28.80 -2.10
CA ILE A 79 12.48 -27.51 -1.80
C ILE A 79 11.85 -26.45 -2.70
N LEU A 80 11.08 -25.50 -2.13
CA LEU A 80 10.39 -24.47 -2.92
C LEU A 80 11.33 -23.56 -3.73
N GLU A 81 12.54 -23.32 -3.22
CA GLU A 81 13.52 -22.44 -3.86
C GLU A 81 14.18 -23.07 -5.10
N THR A 82 14.36 -24.40 -5.11
CA THR A 82 15.06 -25.13 -6.19
C THR A 82 14.14 -26.02 -7.02
N GLY A 83 12.96 -26.36 -6.51
CA GLY A 83 12.04 -27.34 -7.10
C GLY A 83 12.51 -28.79 -6.98
N GLU A 84 13.60 -29.05 -6.26
CA GLU A 84 14.15 -30.40 -6.10
C GLU A 84 13.33 -31.21 -5.09
N VAL A 85 12.98 -32.44 -5.47
CA VAL A 85 12.30 -33.41 -4.60
C VAL A 85 13.36 -34.31 -3.98
N ILE A 86 13.23 -34.53 -2.67
CA ILE A 86 14.27 -35.24 -1.92
C ILE A 86 14.15 -36.74 -2.15
N PRO A 87 15.25 -37.41 -2.50
CA PRO A 87 15.22 -38.83 -2.82
C PRO A 87 14.61 -39.66 -1.68
N PRO A 88 13.80 -40.68 -2.00
CA PRO A 88 13.27 -41.61 -1.01
C PRO A 88 14.42 -42.35 -0.29
N MET A 89 14.17 -42.76 0.96
CA MET A 89 15.11 -43.65 1.65
C MET A 89 15.23 -44.98 0.90
N LYS A 90 16.43 -45.58 0.94
CA LYS A 90 16.66 -46.92 0.38
C LYS A 90 15.74 -47.92 1.08
N GLU A 91 15.09 -48.77 0.29
CA GLU A 91 14.21 -49.82 0.81
C GLU A 91 15.01 -50.75 1.73
N PHE A 92 14.54 -50.90 2.96
CA PHE A 92 15.06 -51.90 3.89
C PHE A 92 14.21 -53.15 3.74
N PRO A 93 14.82 -54.36 3.69
CA PRO A 93 14.05 -55.59 3.68
C PRO A 93 13.21 -55.67 4.96
N ASP A 94 11.89 -55.66 4.80
CA ASP A 94 10.92 -55.75 5.88
C ASP A 94 11.07 -57.13 6.57
N GLN A 95 11.33 -57.13 7.88
CA GLN A 95 11.47 -58.35 8.69
C GLN A 95 10.27 -58.55 9.63
N HIS A 96 9.11 -57.93 9.34
CA HIS A 96 7.88 -58.21 10.05
C HIS A 96 7.19 -59.47 9.50
N HIS A 97 7.54 -60.61 10.11
CA HIS A 97 6.74 -61.84 10.09
C HIS A 97 5.79 -61.89 11.29
#